data_AF-K0RD68-F1
#
_entry.id   AF-K0RD68-F1
#
_cell.length_a   1.000
_cell.length_b   1.000
_cell.length_c   1.000
_cell.angle_alpha   90.00
_cell.angle_beta   90.00
_cell.angle_gamma   90.00
#
_symmetry.space_group_name_H-M   'P 1'
#
loop_
_entity.id
_entity.type
_entity.pdbx_description
1 polymer ?
#
loop_
_entity_poly.entity_id
_entity_poly.type
_entity_poly.pdbx_seq_one_letter_code
_entity_poly.pdbx_strand_id
1 'polypeptide(L)'
;MGEYGDNDLDGLVPPSSALDIDSAETYTPPTAGPGRLLFYAATLQAFVIVYRTEVLLGGVLAVSLGVAFGSAYGHRHRKVNPFKAAHVHTDYSAITSKYDLTLGKIDHWCIRGDDNNCRCEDPLVPMSKRSSHKWEEQHKENIKVAQATLMKVLKTEGGSYEDYFFPDYDDMWLEGMDDDWVWGEGSRFYEDDLAFDPFAEDYLNEEGVMEDDGYADVRESPTGNGDEGRRQQRRRALDGTVEGDYELDVVFIGDSITEQRQGTRMGRPEEGYTGIKEVFDKTFTKEKGGDYNGIALGISGDTSPQVLWRLMNGEMPDGLDPKVWWIGIGINDLTIKGCSEEIVLLGILRVVEEIQNRHPDDVVVINSILPIQRNEEGLLEHVGKHHEDIALKKKEKDMADNEMSSKRLHIDLWPSIVAINEELSKFASKHHGVKFFDADSVFIEERTDEKGVMGKYLKMDLMRDPVHPNLQGHKRWNNAIKKKLASILSN
;
A
#
# COMPACT_ATOMS: atom_id res chain seq x y z
N MET A 1 40.43 -39.34 62.55
CA MET A 1 40.98 -39.79 63.84
C MET A 1 42.07 -38.83 64.23
N GLY A 2 41.91 -38.15 65.36
CA GLY A 2 42.90 -37.22 65.91
C GLY A 2 42.25 -36.01 66.61
N GLU A 3 41.42 -36.26 67.61
CA GLU A 3 41.15 -35.31 68.71
C GLU A 3 42.38 -35.22 69.65
N TYR A 4 42.26 -34.35 70.66
CA TYR A 4 43.15 -33.97 71.76
C TYR A 4 43.88 -32.65 71.53
N GLY A 5 43.72 -31.60 72.35
CA GLY A 5 43.02 -31.45 73.63
C GLY A 5 43.61 -30.24 74.34
N ASP A 6 42.75 -29.46 75.00
CA ASP A 6 43.08 -28.29 75.79
C ASP A 6 44.02 -28.59 76.97
N ASN A 7 44.90 -27.64 77.31
CA ASN A 7 44.87 -26.94 78.60
C ASN A 7 46.06 -25.97 78.78
N ASP A 8 45.69 -24.76 79.21
CA ASP A 8 46.33 -23.86 80.17
C ASP A 8 47.79 -23.45 80.00
N LEU A 9 48.00 -22.12 79.91
CA LEU A 9 48.75 -21.40 80.94
C LEU A 9 48.63 -19.88 80.76
N ASP A 10 48.01 -19.27 81.77
CA ASP A 10 47.99 -17.85 82.07
C ASP A 10 49.38 -17.20 82.02
N GLY A 11 49.42 -15.96 81.55
CA GLY A 11 50.49 -15.04 81.92
C GLY A 11 50.73 -13.91 80.94
N LEU A 12 50.59 -12.68 81.44
CA LEU A 12 51.09 -11.41 80.90
C LEU A 12 50.13 -10.60 80.02
N VAL A 13 48.97 -10.24 80.59
CA VAL A 13 48.30 -8.97 80.30
C VAL A 13 48.72 -7.94 81.37
N PRO A 14 49.41 -6.85 81.02
CA PRO A 14 49.59 -5.73 81.94
C PRO A 14 48.30 -4.88 82.02
N PRO A 15 47.99 -4.28 83.19
CA PRO A 15 46.70 -3.66 83.47
C PRO A 15 46.49 -2.29 82.81
N SER A 16 45.21 -1.97 82.70
CA SER A 16 44.61 -0.74 82.18
C SER A 16 45.13 0.55 82.82
N SER A 17 45.38 1.57 81.99
CA SER A 17 45.20 2.97 82.37
C SER A 17 43.86 3.42 81.82
N ALA A 18 42.85 3.43 82.69
CA ALA A 18 41.57 4.06 82.44
C ALA A 18 41.81 5.57 82.27
N LEU A 19 41.45 6.11 81.11
CA LEU A 19 41.19 7.54 80.97
C LEU A 19 39.79 7.78 81.51
N ASP A 20 39.72 8.46 82.66
CA ASP A 20 38.48 8.97 83.23
C ASP A 20 37.80 9.92 82.24
N ILE A 21 36.71 9.46 81.61
CA ILE A 21 35.78 10.31 80.88
C ILE A 21 34.86 10.95 81.92
N ASP A 22 35.29 12.10 82.42
CA ASP A 22 34.45 12.95 83.25
C ASP A 22 33.32 13.54 82.40
N SER A 23 32.08 13.29 82.85
CA SER A 23 30.82 13.97 82.47
C SER A 23 30.50 14.12 80.97
N ALA A 24 29.66 13.21 80.46
CA ALA A 24 28.86 13.51 79.27
C ALA A 24 27.80 14.57 79.60
N GLU A 25 28.12 15.85 79.38
CA GLU A 25 27.08 16.88 79.27
C GLU A 25 26.27 16.63 77.99
N THR A 26 25.04 16.18 78.16
CA THR A 26 24.08 16.01 77.07
C THR A 26 23.67 17.38 76.53
N TYR A 27 24.40 17.89 75.53
CA TYR A 27 24.09 19.16 74.88
C TYR A 27 22.77 19.06 74.10
N THR A 28 21.74 19.80 74.53
CA THR A 28 20.44 19.85 73.86
C THR A 28 20.41 21.04 72.87
N PRO A 29 20.00 20.83 71.60
CA PRO A 29 20.00 21.90 70.61
C PRO A 29 18.96 22.98 70.96
N PRO A 30 19.25 24.27 70.68
CA PRO A 30 18.38 25.39 71.05
C PRO A 30 17.03 25.32 70.31
N THR A 31 15.92 25.41 71.05
CA THR A 31 14.56 25.17 70.55
C THR A 31 13.92 26.39 69.88
N ALA A 32 14.42 27.62 70.09
CA ALA A 32 13.98 28.82 69.35
C ALA A 32 15.00 29.98 69.42
N GLY A 33 15.01 30.85 68.39
CA GLY A 33 15.82 32.07 68.32
C GLY A 33 16.91 32.07 67.23
N PRO A 34 17.58 33.22 66.97
CA PRO A 34 18.56 33.38 65.89
C PRO A 34 19.79 32.45 66.02
N GLY A 35 20.09 31.96 67.23
CA GLY A 35 21.14 30.95 67.48
C GLY A 35 20.85 29.57 66.90
N ARG A 36 19.57 29.24 66.63
CA ARG A 36 19.17 27.96 66.01
C ARG A 36 19.59 27.91 64.54
N LEU A 37 19.48 29.04 63.83
CA LEU A 37 19.91 29.16 62.44
C LEU A 37 21.44 29.05 62.31
N LEU A 38 22.16 29.66 63.26
CA LEU A 38 23.61 29.54 63.37
C LEU A 38 24.06 28.12 63.70
N PHE A 39 23.34 27.40 64.57
CA PHE A 39 23.63 26.00 64.89
C PHE A 39 23.41 25.08 63.69
N TYR A 40 22.31 25.25 62.95
CA TYR A 40 22.09 24.48 61.71
C TYR A 40 23.07 24.87 60.61
N ALA A 41 23.43 26.15 60.48
CA ALA A 41 24.45 26.59 59.53
C ALA A 41 25.83 25.99 59.88
N ALA A 42 26.21 25.96 61.16
CA ALA A 42 27.46 25.39 61.62
C ALA A 42 27.50 23.86 61.47
N THR A 43 26.40 23.15 61.76
CA THR A 43 26.32 21.70 61.54
C THR A 43 26.31 21.35 60.05
N LEU A 44 25.63 22.14 59.21
CA LEU A 44 25.69 21.99 57.75
C LEU A 44 27.11 22.27 57.23
N GLN A 45 27.79 23.30 57.75
CA GLN A 45 29.16 23.63 57.37
C GLN A 45 30.14 22.54 57.81
N ALA A 46 30.02 22.00 59.02
CA ALA A 46 30.82 20.87 59.49
C ALA A 46 30.56 19.61 58.66
N PHE A 47 29.29 19.33 58.33
CA PHE A 47 28.91 18.24 57.44
C PHE A 47 29.54 18.41 56.04
N VAL A 48 29.49 19.60 55.45
CA VAL A 48 30.11 19.89 54.14
C VAL A 48 31.64 19.83 54.20
N ILE A 49 32.28 20.15 55.33
CA ILE A 49 33.74 20.04 55.49
C ILE A 49 34.17 18.57 55.63
N VAL A 50 33.46 17.78 56.45
CA VAL A 50 33.79 16.38 56.71
C VAL A 50 33.49 15.51 55.49
N TYR A 51 32.33 15.71 54.86
CA TYR A 51 31.88 14.95 53.70
C TYR A 51 32.17 15.67 52.37
N ARG A 52 33.16 16.57 52.35
CA ARG A 52 33.47 17.45 51.20
C ARG A 52 33.63 16.67 49.90
N THR A 53 34.31 15.54 49.98
CA THR A 53 34.53 14.62 48.85
C THR A 53 33.25 13.88 48.44
N GLU A 54 32.42 13.40 49.36
CA GLU A 54 31.17 12.70 49.01
C GLU A 54 30.09 13.65 48.47
N VAL A 55 30.01 14.88 48.99
CA VAL A 55 29.08 15.90 48.46
C VAL A 55 29.49 16.33 47.05
N LEU A 56 30.79 16.50 46.79
CA LEU A 56 31.30 16.79 45.45
C LEU A 56 31.07 15.61 44.50
N LEU A 57 31.37 14.38 44.92
CA LEU A 57 31.10 13.18 44.13
C LEU A 57 29.61 13.00 43.84
N GLY A 58 28.75 13.24 44.83
CA GLY A 58 27.29 13.20 44.68
C GLY A 58 26.76 14.27 43.72
N GLY A 59 27.30 15.50 43.79
CA GLY A 59 26.99 16.56 42.84
C GLY A 59 27.41 16.24 41.41
N VAL A 60 28.63 15.72 41.23
CA VAL A 60 29.13 15.27 39.92
C VAL A 60 28.29 14.11 39.39
N LEU A 61 27.92 13.14 40.23
CA LEU A 61 27.07 12.02 39.85
C LEU A 61 25.67 12.51 39.44
N ALA A 62 25.07 13.44 40.18
CA ALA A 62 23.76 14.00 39.89
C ALA A 62 23.73 14.78 38.57
N VAL A 63 24.78 15.58 38.29
CA VAL A 63 24.93 16.28 37.00
C VAL A 63 25.15 15.29 35.87
N SER A 64 25.98 14.26 36.08
CA SER A 64 26.25 13.22 35.08
C SER A 64 25.00 12.41 34.75
N LEU A 65 24.22 12.03 35.77
CA LEU A 65 22.93 11.38 35.61
C LEU A 65 21.93 12.34 34.96
N GLY A 66 21.88 13.61 35.35
CA GLY A 66 21.00 14.61 34.74
C GLY A 66 21.28 14.82 33.25
N VAL A 67 22.55 14.89 32.85
CA VAL A 67 22.96 14.94 31.44
C VAL A 67 22.64 13.63 30.73
N ALA A 68 22.90 12.47 31.35
CA ALA A 68 22.58 11.17 30.76
C ALA A 68 21.06 10.99 30.56
N PHE A 69 20.24 11.36 31.55
CA PHE A 69 18.79 11.33 31.47
C PHE A 69 18.25 12.36 30.49
N GLY A 70 18.78 13.59 30.47
CA GLY A 70 18.42 14.62 29.51
C GLY A 70 18.74 14.23 28.07
N SER A 71 19.90 13.60 27.85
CA SER A 71 20.32 13.06 26.55
C SER A 71 19.46 11.88 26.13
N ALA A 72 19.14 10.97 27.05
CA ALA A 72 18.25 9.83 26.81
C ALA A 72 16.79 10.27 26.56
N TYR A 73 16.34 11.35 27.19
CA TYR A 73 15.00 11.92 27.01
C TYR A 73 14.90 12.70 25.69
N GLY A 74 15.92 13.49 25.35
CA GLY A 74 16.03 14.21 24.07
C GLY A 74 16.14 13.27 22.86
N HIS A 75 16.77 12.10 23.02
CA HIS A 75 16.76 11.06 21.98
C HIS A 75 15.43 10.32 21.83
N ARG A 76 14.62 10.22 22.91
CA ARG A 76 13.33 9.50 22.89
C ARG A 76 12.16 10.30 22.32
N HIS A 77 12.27 11.62 22.20
CA HIS A 77 11.17 12.48 21.75
C HIS A 77 11.54 13.43 20.60
N ARG A 78 12.40 12.98 19.67
CA ARG A 78 12.51 13.69 18.40
C ARG A 78 11.20 13.48 17.64
N LYS A 79 10.41 14.54 17.43
CA LYS A 79 9.31 14.53 16.45
C LYS A 79 9.93 14.24 15.09
N VAL A 80 9.58 13.11 14.50
CA VAL A 80 10.14 12.64 13.24
C VAL A 80 9.00 12.56 12.24
N ASN A 81 9.28 13.04 11.03
CA ASN A 81 8.36 12.98 9.91
C ASN A 81 8.39 11.57 9.27
N PRO A 82 7.30 10.77 9.33
CA PRO A 82 7.20 9.44 8.70
C PRO A 82 7.24 9.50 7.17
N PHE A 83 6.95 10.67 6.58
CA PHE A 83 6.97 10.90 5.12
C PHE A 83 8.38 11.20 4.58
N LYS A 84 9.43 11.13 5.41
CA LYS A 84 10.78 11.42 4.92
C LYS A 84 11.29 10.36 3.94
N ALA A 85 10.83 9.12 4.05
CA ALA A 85 11.18 8.03 3.14
C ALA A 85 10.13 7.87 2.04
N ALA A 86 8.84 7.93 2.38
CA ALA A 86 7.74 7.85 1.44
C ALA A 86 7.46 9.20 0.75
N HIS A 87 8.24 9.51 -0.28
CA HIS A 87 8.04 10.71 -1.09
C HIS A 87 8.47 10.50 -2.53
N VAL A 88 7.71 11.11 -3.43
CA VAL A 88 8.05 11.22 -4.84
C VAL A 88 8.95 12.44 -4.99
N HIS A 89 10.19 12.22 -5.43
CA HIS A 89 11.19 13.26 -5.63
C HIS A 89 10.89 14.12 -6.85
N THR A 90 10.37 13.51 -7.91
CA THR A 90 10.14 14.16 -9.20
C THR A 90 8.69 14.68 -9.31
N ASP A 91 8.52 15.93 -9.74
CA ASP A 91 7.18 16.46 -10.02
C ASP A 91 6.64 15.92 -11.36
N TYR A 92 5.75 14.94 -11.28
CA TYR A 92 5.10 14.31 -12.43
C TYR A 92 3.76 14.98 -12.81
N SER A 93 3.31 15.99 -12.06
CA SER A 93 1.98 16.57 -12.23
C SER A 93 1.76 17.34 -13.55
N ALA A 94 2.82 17.66 -14.28
CA ALA A 94 2.77 18.40 -15.55
C ALA A 94 2.99 17.52 -16.79
N ILE A 95 3.09 16.20 -16.64
CA ILE A 95 3.27 15.26 -17.76
C ILE A 95 2.08 15.30 -18.70
N THR A 96 2.34 15.39 -20.00
CA THR A 96 1.30 15.42 -21.05
C THR A 96 1.34 14.22 -21.98
N SER A 97 2.42 13.44 -21.97
CA SER A 97 2.60 12.29 -22.86
C SER A 97 3.50 11.23 -22.23
N LYS A 98 3.42 9.98 -22.71
CA LYS A 98 4.36 8.91 -22.37
C LYS A 98 5.84 9.32 -22.48
N TYR A 99 6.19 10.20 -23.41
CA TYR A 99 7.59 10.64 -23.57
C TYR A 99 8.09 11.52 -22.43
N ASP A 100 7.18 12.12 -21.65
CA ASP A 100 7.52 12.88 -20.45
C ASP A 100 7.71 11.96 -19.23
N LEU A 101 7.25 10.70 -19.31
CA LEU A 101 7.48 9.67 -18.30
C LEU A 101 8.91 9.12 -18.48
N THR A 102 9.82 9.51 -17.59
CA THR A 102 11.23 9.10 -17.67
C THR A 102 11.65 8.30 -16.46
N LEU A 103 12.09 7.05 -16.67
CA LEU A 103 12.65 6.21 -15.60
C LEU A 103 13.97 6.73 -15.05
N GLY A 104 14.72 7.53 -15.82
CA GLY A 104 16.04 8.04 -15.43
C GLY A 104 16.04 9.04 -14.26
N LYS A 105 14.86 9.40 -13.73
CA LYS A 105 14.70 10.28 -12.57
C LYS A 105 14.22 9.55 -11.31
N ILE A 106 14.02 8.24 -11.41
CA ILE A 106 13.60 7.40 -10.29
C ILE A 106 14.78 7.22 -9.36
N ASP A 107 14.58 7.51 -8.07
CA ASP A 107 15.61 7.38 -7.04
C ASP A 107 15.91 5.92 -6.69
N HIS A 108 14.85 5.12 -6.54
CA HIS A 108 14.95 3.70 -6.21
C HIS A 108 13.71 2.93 -6.70
N TRP A 109 13.87 1.62 -6.96
CA TRP A 109 12.78 0.77 -7.48
C TRP A 109 11.91 0.16 -6.38
N CYS A 110 12.51 -0.18 -5.23
CA CYS A 110 11.84 -0.91 -4.17
C CYS A 110 11.48 0.02 -3.01
N ILE A 111 10.32 -0.18 -2.40
CA ILE A 111 9.80 0.63 -1.28
C ILE A 111 10.73 0.75 -0.06
N ARG A 112 11.74 -0.11 0.04
CA ARG A 112 12.76 -0.05 1.09
C ARG A 112 13.87 0.96 0.80
N GLY A 113 13.88 1.57 -0.39
CA GLY A 113 14.93 2.48 -0.85
C GLY A 113 16.09 1.79 -1.59
N ASP A 114 15.95 0.50 -1.92
CA ASP A 114 16.92 -0.24 -2.73
C ASP A 114 16.33 -0.60 -4.10
N ASP A 115 17.13 -1.23 -4.98
CA ASP A 115 16.70 -1.59 -6.34
C ASP A 115 16.53 -3.09 -6.60
N ASN A 116 16.90 -3.95 -5.65
CA ASN A 116 17.13 -5.38 -5.93
C ASN A 116 16.25 -6.33 -5.11
N ASN A 117 15.57 -5.84 -4.08
CA ASN A 117 14.78 -6.66 -3.16
C ASN A 117 13.28 -6.67 -3.46
N CYS A 118 12.87 -6.11 -4.59
CA CYS A 118 11.51 -6.08 -5.08
C CYS A 118 11.39 -6.80 -6.42
N ARG A 119 10.16 -7.09 -6.83
CA ARG A 119 9.82 -7.74 -8.12
C ARG A 119 9.19 -6.75 -9.09
N CYS A 120 9.64 -5.50 -9.04
CA CYS A 120 9.06 -4.42 -9.84
C CYS A 120 9.45 -4.57 -11.30
N GLU A 121 8.44 -4.50 -12.15
CA GLU A 121 8.59 -4.45 -13.60
C GLU A 121 8.68 -2.99 -14.05
N ASP A 122 9.14 -2.75 -15.28
CA ASP A 122 9.11 -1.41 -15.86
C ASP A 122 7.64 -0.93 -15.94
N PRO A 123 7.26 0.14 -15.22
CA PRO A 123 5.88 0.59 -15.15
C PRO A 123 5.35 1.13 -16.50
N LEU A 124 6.23 1.41 -17.46
CA LEU A 124 5.90 2.03 -18.76
C LEU A 124 5.69 0.99 -19.87
N VAL A 125 6.02 -0.27 -19.60
CA VAL A 125 5.94 -1.39 -20.54
C VAL A 125 4.71 -2.25 -20.21
N PRO A 126 3.84 -2.55 -21.20
CA PRO A 126 2.72 -3.46 -20.98
C PRO A 126 3.24 -4.88 -20.72
N MET A 127 2.81 -5.49 -19.61
CA MET A 127 3.25 -6.82 -19.20
C MET A 127 2.07 -7.79 -19.13
N SER A 128 2.21 -8.96 -19.76
CA SER A 128 1.16 -9.99 -19.71
C SER A 128 1.37 -10.94 -18.53
N LYS A 129 0.29 -11.56 -18.04
CA LYS A 129 0.34 -12.75 -17.18
C LYS A 129 -0.30 -13.96 -17.88
N ARG A 130 -0.16 -14.08 -19.21
CA ARG A 130 -0.79 -15.15 -19.99
C ARG A 130 -0.37 -16.56 -19.58
N SER A 131 0.82 -16.72 -18.99
CA SER A 131 1.24 -18.00 -18.39
C SER A 131 0.33 -18.44 -17.23
N SER A 132 -0.40 -17.52 -16.61
CA SER A 132 -1.44 -17.84 -15.63
C SER A 132 -2.77 -18.11 -16.32
N HIS A 133 -3.18 -19.38 -16.37
CA HIS A 133 -4.44 -19.80 -16.96
C HIS A 133 -5.65 -19.02 -16.40
N LYS A 134 -5.71 -18.83 -15.08
CA LYS A 134 -6.82 -18.10 -14.42
C LYS A 134 -6.88 -16.64 -14.85
N TRP A 135 -5.71 -16.01 -15.03
CA TRP A 135 -5.61 -14.63 -15.48
C TRP A 135 -6.06 -14.51 -16.94
N GLU A 136 -5.59 -15.41 -17.82
CA GLU A 136 -5.98 -15.41 -19.23
C GLU A 136 -7.48 -15.69 -19.42
N GLU A 137 -8.05 -16.62 -18.65
CA GLU A 137 -9.49 -16.87 -18.66
C GLU A 137 -10.29 -15.62 -18.27
N GLN A 138 -9.94 -14.95 -17.16
CA GLN A 138 -10.65 -13.74 -16.74
C GLN A 138 -10.46 -12.58 -17.74
N HIS A 139 -9.30 -12.48 -18.38
CA HIS A 139 -9.07 -11.51 -19.46
C HIS A 139 -10.00 -11.77 -20.65
N LYS A 140 -10.16 -13.03 -21.08
CA LYS A 140 -11.13 -13.43 -22.11
C LYS A 140 -12.56 -13.10 -21.71
N GLU A 141 -12.94 -13.31 -20.45
CA GLU A 141 -14.27 -12.91 -19.96
C GLU A 141 -14.46 -11.38 -19.96
N ASN A 142 -13.44 -10.61 -19.56
CA ASN A 142 -13.50 -9.14 -19.64
C ASN A 142 -13.67 -8.66 -21.09
N ILE A 143 -12.97 -9.27 -22.05
CA ILE A 143 -13.15 -8.97 -23.49
C ILE A 143 -14.61 -9.24 -23.92
N LYS A 144 -15.18 -10.38 -23.53
CA LYS A 144 -16.59 -10.71 -23.83
C LYS A 144 -17.54 -9.66 -23.23
N VAL A 145 -17.30 -9.20 -22.00
CA VAL A 145 -18.10 -8.15 -21.37
C VAL A 145 -18.01 -6.83 -22.14
N ALA A 146 -16.80 -6.42 -22.53
CA ALA A 146 -16.56 -5.20 -23.30
C ALA A 146 -17.24 -5.27 -24.69
N GLN A 147 -17.06 -6.38 -25.42
CA GLN A 147 -17.67 -6.61 -26.73
C GLN A 147 -19.19 -6.69 -26.65
N ALA A 148 -19.76 -7.43 -25.69
CA ALA A 148 -21.21 -7.49 -25.50
C ALA A 148 -21.80 -6.10 -25.20
N THR A 149 -21.06 -5.25 -24.49
CA THR A 149 -21.47 -3.87 -24.22
C THR A 149 -21.40 -3.00 -25.47
N LEU A 150 -20.32 -3.11 -26.25
CA LEU A 150 -20.21 -2.46 -27.55
C LEU A 150 -21.38 -2.83 -28.47
N MET A 151 -21.75 -4.11 -28.52
CA MET A 151 -22.91 -4.56 -29.30
C MET A 151 -24.24 -3.94 -28.84
N LYS A 152 -24.40 -3.66 -27.54
CA LYS A 152 -25.58 -2.93 -27.04
C LYS A 152 -25.59 -1.48 -27.52
N VAL A 153 -24.43 -0.83 -27.53
CA VAL A 153 -24.26 0.56 -28.01
C VAL A 153 -24.56 0.66 -29.51
N LEU A 154 -24.07 -0.29 -30.32
CA LEU A 154 -24.17 -0.24 -31.78
C LEU A 154 -25.53 -0.66 -32.37
N LYS A 155 -26.45 -1.16 -31.54
CA LYS A 155 -27.76 -1.75 -31.90
C LYS A 155 -28.19 -1.58 -33.38
N THR A 156 -27.85 -2.55 -34.21
CA THR A 156 -28.54 -2.87 -35.46
C THR A 156 -29.77 -3.74 -35.14
N GLU A 157 -30.94 -3.35 -35.64
CA GLU A 157 -32.05 -4.29 -35.77
C GLU A 157 -31.65 -5.38 -36.79
N GLY A 158 -31.32 -6.58 -36.30
CA GLY A 158 -31.25 -7.80 -37.13
C GLY A 158 -29.89 -8.45 -37.34
N GLY A 159 -28.80 -7.98 -36.73
CA GLY A 159 -27.50 -8.66 -36.77
C GLY A 159 -27.41 -9.78 -35.73
N SER A 160 -27.06 -10.99 -36.16
CA SER A 160 -26.75 -12.10 -35.25
C SER A 160 -25.40 -11.83 -34.57
N TYR A 161 -25.14 -12.48 -33.42
CA TYR A 161 -23.84 -12.42 -32.74
C TYR A 161 -22.65 -12.75 -33.68
N GLU A 162 -22.89 -13.57 -34.70
CA GLU A 162 -21.89 -13.99 -35.69
C GLU A 162 -21.59 -12.92 -36.75
N ASP A 163 -22.46 -11.92 -36.93
CA ASP A 163 -22.29 -10.89 -37.98
C ASP A 163 -21.29 -9.78 -37.59
N TYR A 164 -20.99 -9.65 -36.30
CA TYR A 164 -20.04 -8.68 -35.73
C TYR A 164 -18.93 -9.35 -34.91
N PHE A 165 -18.99 -10.67 -34.76
CA PHE A 165 -17.85 -11.46 -34.32
C PHE A 165 -16.78 -11.36 -35.41
N PHE A 166 -15.72 -10.60 -35.15
CA PHE A 166 -14.56 -10.54 -36.03
C PHE A 166 -13.78 -11.86 -35.87
N PRO A 167 -13.88 -12.82 -36.81
CA PRO A 167 -13.21 -14.12 -36.69
C PRO A 167 -11.68 -13.96 -36.75
N ASP A 168 -11.21 -12.84 -37.30
CA ASP A 168 -9.79 -12.46 -37.36
C ASP A 168 -9.14 -12.33 -35.97
N TYR A 169 -9.90 -12.31 -34.87
CA TYR A 169 -9.32 -12.36 -33.52
C TYR A 169 -9.06 -13.77 -32.99
N ASP A 170 -9.78 -14.79 -33.46
CA ASP A 170 -9.51 -16.18 -33.09
C ASP A 170 -8.54 -16.85 -34.09
N ASP A 171 -8.56 -16.47 -35.37
CA ASP A 171 -7.79 -17.18 -36.40
C ASP A 171 -6.44 -16.52 -36.78
N MET A 172 -6.18 -15.25 -36.43
CA MET A 172 -4.85 -14.64 -36.63
C MET A 172 -3.89 -14.83 -35.44
N TRP A 173 -4.39 -15.27 -34.28
CA TRP A 173 -3.59 -15.43 -33.06
C TRP A 173 -3.19 -16.88 -32.76
N LEU A 174 -3.68 -17.85 -33.54
CA LEU A 174 -3.45 -19.27 -33.28
C LEU A 174 -2.34 -19.93 -34.14
N GLU A 175 -1.82 -19.30 -35.20
CA GLU A 175 -0.77 -19.94 -36.03
C GLU A 175 0.30 -18.97 -36.61
N GLY A 176 0.53 -17.79 -36.01
CA GLY A 176 1.30 -16.72 -36.69
C GLY A 176 2.44 -16.04 -35.94
N MET A 177 2.64 -16.27 -34.65
CA MET A 177 3.76 -15.66 -33.92
C MET A 177 4.37 -16.70 -32.99
N ASP A 178 5.36 -17.42 -33.50
CA ASP A 178 6.34 -18.16 -32.69
C ASP A 178 7.02 -17.16 -31.73
N ASP A 179 6.53 -17.13 -30.49
CA ASP A 179 7.22 -17.39 -29.20
C ASP A 179 8.64 -16.86 -28.91
N ASP A 180 9.29 -16.08 -29.78
CA ASP A 180 10.73 -15.76 -29.62
C ASP A 180 11.08 -14.33 -29.18
N TRP A 181 10.09 -13.51 -28.79
CA TRP A 181 10.36 -12.16 -28.28
C TRP A 181 9.93 -12.00 -26.82
N VAL A 182 10.81 -12.39 -25.89
CA VAL A 182 11.29 -11.66 -24.68
C VAL A 182 12.14 -12.64 -23.86
N TRP A 183 13.36 -12.92 -24.32
CA TRP A 183 14.47 -13.30 -23.43
C TRP A 183 15.42 -12.11 -23.33
N GLY A 184 14.96 -11.04 -22.69
CA GLY A 184 15.86 -10.06 -22.10
C GLY A 184 16.37 -10.65 -20.79
N GLU A 185 17.68 -10.94 -20.69
CA GLU A 185 18.33 -11.31 -19.43
C GLU A 185 17.87 -10.38 -18.29
N GLY A 186 17.11 -10.90 -17.33
CA GLY A 186 16.65 -10.15 -16.16
C GLY A 186 15.33 -10.62 -15.56
N SER A 187 14.46 -11.27 -16.33
CA SER A 187 13.20 -11.81 -15.81
C SER A 187 13.42 -13.14 -15.09
N ARG A 188 13.61 -13.09 -13.77
CA ARG A 188 13.54 -14.29 -12.90
C ARG A 188 12.08 -14.72 -12.79
N PHE A 189 11.59 -15.45 -13.79
CA PHE A 189 10.35 -16.19 -13.70
C PHE A 189 10.58 -17.42 -12.83
N TYR A 190 9.93 -17.47 -11.67
CA TYR A 190 9.68 -18.71 -10.94
C TYR A 190 8.18 -18.93 -10.93
N GLU A 191 7.75 -20.18 -11.09
CA GLU A 191 6.35 -20.64 -10.89
C GLU A 191 5.85 -20.45 -9.43
N ASP A 192 6.58 -19.73 -8.59
CA ASP A 192 6.29 -19.44 -7.19
C ASP A 192 5.69 -18.04 -6.93
N ASP A 193 5.19 -17.33 -7.94
CA ASP A 193 4.45 -16.07 -7.75
C ASP A 193 3.10 -16.25 -7.00
N LEU A 194 2.77 -17.50 -6.61
CA LEU A 194 1.61 -17.87 -5.81
C LEU A 194 1.94 -18.23 -4.34
N ALA A 195 3.21 -18.23 -3.93
CA ALA A 195 3.62 -18.66 -2.58
C ALA A 195 3.73 -17.52 -1.54
N PHE A 196 3.48 -16.26 -1.93
CA PHE A 196 3.44 -15.13 -0.98
C PHE A 196 2.18 -14.29 -1.17
N ASP A 197 1.02 -14.95 -1.12
CA ASP A 197 -0.18 -14.31 -0.59
C ASP A 197 -0.21 -14.62 0.92
N PRO A 198 0.18 -13.70 1.82
CA PRO A 198 0.08 -13.91 3.27
C PRO A 198 -1.38 -14.08 3.75
N PHE A 199 -2.35 -14.03 2.83
CA PHE A 199 -3.78 -14.20 3.06
C PHE A 199 -4.40 -15.39 2.31
N ALA A 200 -3.64 -16.14 1.49
CA ALA A 200 -4.11 -17.39 0.89
C ALA A 200 -3.79 -18.57 1.81
N GLU A 201 -4.79 -19.04 2.55
CA GLU A 201 -4.79 -20.44 2.95
C GLU A 201 -5.23 -21.29 1.74
N ASP A 202 -4.47 -22.38 1.51
CA ASP A 202 -4.84 -23.63 0.84
C ASP A 202 -4.32 -23.97 -0.60
N TYR A 203 -3.47 -25.02 -0.59
CA TYR A 203 -3.11 -26.06 -1.59
C TYR A 203 -1.96 -25.85 -2.62
N LEU A 204 -0.85 -26.56 -2.35
CA LEU A 204 0.09 -27.10 -3.33
C LEU A 204 -0.36 -28.50 -3.80
N ASN A 205 0.03 -28.92 -5.01
CA ASN A 205 0.40 -30.30 -5.37
C ASN A 205 1.15 -30.34 -6.73
N GLU A 206 1.94 -31.41 -6.91
CA GLU A 206 3.20 -31.59 -7.67
C GLU A 206 3.12 -31.94 -9.19
N GLU A 207 4.34 -31.95 -9.79
CA GLU A 207 4.84 -32.59 -11.05
C GLU A 207 4.67 -31.81 -12.38
N GLY A 208 5.63 -31.68 -13.33
CA GLY A 208 6.99 -32.20 -13.55
C GLY A 208 7.58 -31.76 -14.92
N VAL A 209 8.89 -31.43 -14.92
CA VAL A 209 10.04 -31.36 -15.89
C VAL A 209 9.95 -31.36 -17.46
N MET A 210 10.93 -30.61 -18.05
CA MET A 210 11.71 -30.70 -19.35
C MET A 210 11.07 -30.14 -20.65
N GLU A 211 11.76 -29.60 -21.69
CA GLU A 211 13.16 -29.54 -22.16
C GLU A 211 13.35 -28.40 -23.22
N ASP A 212 14.60 -28.13 -23.64
CA ASP A 212 15.16 -27.03 -24.46
C ASP A 212 15.47 -27.45 -25.92
N ASP A 213 15.13 -26.61 -26.91
CA ASP A 213 15.81 -26.57 -28.23
C ASP A 213 15.33 -25.47 -29.22
N GLY A 214 16.28 -24.71 -29.77
CA GLY A 214 16.32 -24.49 -31.23
C GLY A 214 16.08 -23.07 -31.80
N TYR A 215 17.18 -22.35 -32.06
CA TYR A 215 17.30 -21.03 -32.71
C TYR A 215 16.86 -20.99 -34.20
N ALA A 216 16.04 -20.01 -34.63
CA ALA A 216 15.90 -19.65 -36.05
C ALA A 216 15.50 -18.17 -36.36
N ASP A 217 16.40 -17.53 -37.12
CA ASP A 217 16.38 -16.35 -38.00
C ASP A 217 15.16 -15.38 -38.09
N VAL A 218 15.49 -14.09 -38.00
CA VAL A 218 14.61 -12.93 -37.85
C VAL A 218 14.03 -12.45 -39.18
N ARG A 219 12.70 -12.25 -39.24
CA ARG A 219 12.06 -11.31 -40.18
C ARG A 219 11.24 -10.27 -39.43
N GLU A 220 11.63 -9.02 -39.64
CA GLU A 220 11.08 -7.81 -39.01
C GLU A 220 9.55 -7.69 -39.16
N SER A 221 8.84 -7.54 -38.04
CA SER A 221 7.46 -7.05 -38.03
C SER A 221 7.45 -5.52 -38.14
N PRO A 222 6.68 -4.92 -39.05
CA PRO A 222 6.75 -3.48 -39.34
C PRO A 222 6.04 -2.66 -38.25
N THR A 223 6.80 -1.81 -37.58
CA THR A 223 6.29 -0.68 -36.80
C THR A 223 5.88 0.45 -37.76
N GLY A 224 4.71 1.04 -37.55
CA GLY A 224 4.36 2.37 -38.08
C GLY A 224 3.21 2.44 -39.09
N ASN A 225 2.30 3.39 -38.84
CA ASN A 225 1.22 3.92 -39.71
C ASN A 225 0.07 2.99 -40.13
N GLY A 226 0.25 1.68 -40.22
CA GLY A 226 -0.80 0.76 -40.70
C GLY A 226 -1.92 0.46 -39.71
N ASP A 227 -1.66 0.59 -38.41
CA ASP A 227 -2.63 0.28 -37.33
C ASP A 227 -3.51 1.49 -37.00
N GLU A 228 -2.91 2.69 -36.92
CA GLU A 228 -3.64 3.94 -36.68
C GLU A 228 -4.61 4.28 -37.82
N GLY A 229 -4.21 4.04 -39.08
CA GLY A 229 -5.11 4.16 -40.23
C GLY A 229 -6.29 3.19 -40.19
N ARG A 230 -6.06 1.94 -39.75
CA ARG A 230 -7.13 0.94 -39.56
C ARG A 230 -8.08 1.33 -38.42
N ARG A 231 -7.56 1.82 -37.29
CA ARG A 231 -8.35 2.31 -36.16
C ARG A 231 -9.21 3.52 -36.55
N GLN A 232 -8.65 4.47 -37.30
CA GLN A 232 -9.40 5.63 -37.78
C GLN A 232 -10.51 5.24 -38.78
N GLN A 233 -10.24 4.26 -39.64
CA GLN A 233 -11.24 3.72 -40.56
C GLN A 233 -12.35 2.97 -39.82
N ARG A 234 -12.02 2.20 -38.77
CA ARG A 234 -12.99 1.52 -37.89
C ARG A 234 -13.86 2.52 -37.13
N ARG A 235 -13.27 3.56 -36.53
CA ARG A 235 -14.01 4.63 -35.85
C ARG A 235 -15.02 5.31 -36.77
N ARG A 236 -14.64 5.61 -38.02
CA ARG A 236 -15.55 6.20 -39.03
C ARG A 236 -16.67 5.25 -39.46
N ALA A 237 -16.41 3.95 -39.51
CA ALA A 237 -17.44 2.96 -39.81
C ALA A 237 -18.47 2.84 -38.67
N LEU A 238 -18.02 3.00 -37.41
CA LEU A 238 -18.86 2.95 -36.22
C LEU A 238 -19.71 4.20 -36.03
N ASP A 239 -19.16 5.38 -36.32
CA ASP A 239 -19.83 6.70 -36.25
C ASP A 239 -21.09 6.77 -37.16
N GLY A 240 -21.11 5.99 -38.24
CA GLY A 240 -22.29 5.84 -39.12
C GLY A 240 -23.34 4.83 -38.67
N THR A 241 -23.12 4.13 -37.55
CA THR A 241 -23.95 3.01 -37.06
C THR A 241 -24.48 3.19 -35.63
N VAL A 242 -24.18 4.31 -34.97
CA VAL A 242 -24.70 4.59 -33.61
C VAL A 242 -26.17 5.01 -33.69
N GLU A 243 -27.08 4.04 -33.78
CA GLU A 243 -28.54 4.25 -33.68
C GLU A 243 -29.13 3.68 -32.37
N GLY A 244 -28.30 3.17 -31.46
CA GLY A 244 -28.74 2.57 -30.20
C GLY A 244 -29.05 3.57 -29.09
N ASP A 245 -30.19 3.40 -28.40
CA ASP A 245 -30.55 4.13 -27.17
C ASP A 245 -29.67 3.75 -25.94
N TYR A 246 -28.72 2.82 -26.10
CA TYR A 246 -27.88 2.36 -25.00
C TYR A 246 -26.62 3.20 -24.88
N GLU A 247 -26.57 4.01 -23.83
CA GLU A 247 -25.42 4.85 -23.50
C GLU A 247 -24.62 4.20 -22.36
N LEU A 248 -23.31 4.02 -22.56
CA LEU A 248 -22.38 3.51 -21.54
C LEU A 248 -21.85 4.68 -20.71
N ASP A 249 -22.19 4.73 -19.42
CA ASP A 249 -21.82 5.84 -18.55
C ASP A 249 -20.41 5.67 -17.94
N VAL A 250 -20.03 4.44 -17.56
CA VAL A 250 -18.76 4.20 -16.85
C VAL A 250 -18.18 2.80 -17.08
N VAL A 251 -16.86 2.72 -17.32
CA VAL A 251 -16.08 1.48 -17.27
C VAL A 251 -15.16 1.50 -16.06
N PHE A 252 -15.29 0.52 -15.17
CA PHE A 252 -14.34 0.31 -14.07
C PHE A 252 -13.23 -0.63 -14.54
N ILE A 253 -11.97 -0.23 -14.39
CA ILE A 253 -10.79 -1.03 -14.75
C ILE A 253 -9.86 -1.13 -13.55
N GLY A 254 -9.35 -2.34 -13.26
CA GLY A 254 -8.44 -2.50 -12.12
C GLY A 254 -8.12 -3.94 -11.75
N ASP A 255 -7.86 -4.13 -10.46
CA ASP A 255 -7.42 -5.38 -9.84
C ASP A 255 -8.55 -6.24 -9.23
N SER A 256 -8.24 -7.04 -8.20
CA SER A 256 -9.18 -7.87 -7.43
C SER A 256 -10.36 -7.07 -6.86
N ILE A 257 -10.15 -5.82 -6.43
CA ILE A 257 -11.20 -4.98 -5.86
C ILE A 257 -12.22 -4.60 -6.94
N THR A 258 -11.78 -4.49 -8.19
CA THR A 258 -12.65 -4.30 -9.35
C THR A 258 -13.32 -5.63 -9.74
N GLU A 259 -12.59 -6.74 -9.71
CA GLU A 259 -13.13 -8.08 -10.03
C GLU A 259 -14.27 -8.49 -9.09
N GLN A 260 -14.19 -8.14 -7.80
CA GLN A 260 -15.24 -8.35 -6.80
C GLN A 260 -16.62 -7.85 -7.26
N ARG A 261 -16.67 -6.82 -8.10
CA ARG A 261 -17.90 -6.22 -8.67
C ARG A 261 -18.55 -7.13 -9.70
N GLN A 262 -17.79 -8.03 -10.32
CA GLN A 262 -18.29 -9.08 -11.20
C GLN A 262 -18.80 -10.30 -10.42
N GLY A 263 -18.54 -10.37 -9.11
CA GLY A 263 -18.86 -11.53 -8.28
C GLY A 263 -17.85 -12.67 -8.42
N THR A 264 -16.67 -12.38 -8.96
CA THR A 264 -15.64 -13.38 -9.26
C THR A 264 -14.33 -13.09 -8.51
N ARG A 265 -13.49 -14.13 -8.40
CA ARG A 265 -12.12 -14.08 -7.92
C ARG A 265 -11.28 -15.00 -8.79
N MET A 266 -10.20 -14.47 -9.39
CA MET A 266 -9.32 -15.23 -10.29
C MET A 266 -10.12 -15.96 -11.39
N GLY A 267 -11.09 -15.30 -12.03
CA GLY A 267 -11.85 -15.92 -13.13
C GLY A 267 -13.04 -16.76 -12.71
N ARG A 268 -13.30 -16.94 -11.41
CA ARG A 268 -14.32 -17.89 -10.92
C ARG A 268 -15.34 -17.22 -10.02
N PRO A 269 -16.63 -17.61 -10.09
CA PRO A 269 -17.64 -17.14 -9.14
C PRO A 269 -17.21 -17.40 -7.70
N GLU A 270 -17.34 -16.39 -6.85
CA GLU A 270 -16.98 -16.45 -5.43
C GLU A 270 -18.23 -16.12 -4.60
N GLU A 271 -18.68 -17.06 -3.77
CA GLU A 271 -19.95 -16.94 -3.04
C GLU A 271 -20.00 -15.65 -2.21
N GLY A 272 -18.89 -15.30 -1.56
CA GLY A 272 -18.74 -14.08 -0.76
C GLY A 272 -18.85 -12.77 -1.55
N TYR A 273 -18.78 -12.80 -2.88
CA TYR A 273 -18.88 -11.63 -3.75
C TYR A 273 -20.22 -11.51 -4.49
N THR A 274 -21.11 -12.50 -4.37
CA THR A 274 -22.46 -12.47 -4.97
C THR A 274 -23.22 -11.19 -4.58
N GLY A 275 -23.23 -10.85 -3.29
CA GLY A 275 -23.88 -9.63 -2.82
C GLY A 275 -23.22 -8.34 -3.32
N ILE A 276 -21.90 -8.35 -3.55
CA ILE A 276 -21.16 -7.21 -4.10
C ILE A 276 -21.58 -6.98 -5.55
N LYS A 277 -21.66 -8.06 -6.33
CA LYS A 277 -22.19 -8.03 -7.69
C LYS A 277 -23.61 -7.50 -7.75
N GLU A 278 -24.51 -7.97 -6.88
CA GLU A 278 -25.89 -7.47 -6.84
C GLU A 278 -25.96 -5.97 -6.54
N VAL A 279 -25.12 -5.46 -5.63
CA VAL A 279 -25.05 -4.04 -5.31
C VAL A 279 -24.48 -3.23 -6.46
N PHE A 280 -23.50 -3.77 -7.18
CA PHE A 280 -22.98 -3.18 -8.41
C PHE A 280 -24.06 -3.11 -9.49
N ASP A 281 -24.71 -4.22 -9.79
CA ASP A 281 -25.79 -4.33 -10.78
C ASP A 281 -26.96 -3.37 -10.47
N LYS A 282 -27.40 -3.28 -9.21
CA LYS A 282 -28.46 -2.33 -8.77
C LYS A 282 -28.05 -0.86 -8.85
N THR A 283 -26.76 -0.57 -9.06
CA THR A 283 -26.23 0.79 -9.14
C THR A 283 -25.89 1.17 -10.59
N PHE A 284 -25.22 0.28 -11.30
CA PHE A 284 -24.58 0.50 -12.60
C PHE A 284 -25.21 -0.35 -13.71
N THR A 285 -26.48 -0.72 -13.57
CA THR A 285 -27.25 -1.28 -14.69
C THR A 285 -28.65 -0.67 -14.71
N LYS A 286 -28.93 0.22 -15.67
CA LYS A 286 -30.25 0.90 -15.78
C LYS A 286 -31.40 -0.09 -15.94
N GLU A 287 -31.21 -1.17 -16.70
CA GLU A 287 -32.19 -2.25 -16.86
C GLU A 287 -32.56 -2.94 -15.53
N LYS A 288 -31.68 -2.87 -14.51
CA LYS A 288 -31.90 -3.44 -13.17
C LYS A 288 -32.30 -2.36 -12.14
N GLY A 289 -32.70 -1.18 -12.59
CA GLY A 289 -33.09 -0.06 -11.73
C GLY A 289 -31.93 0.79 -11.20
N GLY A 290 -30.73 0.65 -11.78
CA GLY A 290 -29.58 1.51 -11.50
C GLY A 290 -29.69 2.88 -12.18
N ASP A 291 -28.87 3.83 -11.73
CA ASP A 291 -28.86 5.19 -12.28
C ASP A 291 -27.94 5.33 -13.50
N TYR A 292 -27.00 4.40 -13.66
CA TYR A 292 -25.96 4.40 -14.68
C TYR A 292 -25.88 3.05 -15.36
N ASN A 293 -25.35 3.02 -16.58
CA ASN A 293 -24.85 1.82 -17.24
C ASN A 293 -23.35 1.76 -17.08
N GLY A 294 -22.85 0.69 -16.45
CA GLY A 294 -21.42 0.48 -16.34
C GLY A 294 -21.03 -0.97 -16.25
N ILE A 295 -19.78 -1.22 -16.61
CA ILE A 295 -19.15 -2.54 -16.58
C ILE A 295 -17.90 -2.51 -15.70
N ALA A 296 -17.52 -3.66 -15.15
CA ALA A 296 -16.31 -3.80 -14.36
C ALA A 296 -15.39 -4.82 -15.04
N LEU A 297 -14.14 -4.41 -15.26
CA LEU A 297 -13.09 -5.15 -15.94
C LEU A 297 -11.91 -5.28 -14.97
N GLY A 298 -12.03 -6.22 -14.05
CA GLY A 298 -11.03 -6.43 -12.99
C GLY A 298 -10.40 -7.81 -13.06
N ILE A 299 -9.11 -7.92 -12.72
CA ILE A 299 -8.43 -9.21 -12.55
C ILE A 299 -7.61 -9.21 -11.27
N SER A 300 -7.81 -10.24 -10.44
CA SER A 300 -7.12 -10.41 -9.17
C SER A 300 -5.59 -10.43 -9.33
N GLY A 301 -4.90 -9.65 -8.49
CA GLY A 301 -3.44 -9.58 -8.45
C GLY A 301 -2.80 -8.74 -9.56
N ASP A 302 -3.58 -8.02 -10.36
CA ASP A 302 -3.04 -7.11 -11.37
C ASP A 302 -2.27 -5.95 -10.74
N THR A 303 -1.14 -5.64 -11.37
CA THR A 303 -0.39 -4.39 -11.20
C THR A 303 -0.63 -3.48 -12.40
N SER A 304 -0.14 -2.24 -12.34
CA SER A 304 -0.39 -1.25 -13.40
C SER A 304 0.08 -1.71 -14.80
N PRO A 305 1.27 -2.32 -14.96
CA PRO A 305 1.72 -2.91 -16.24
C PRO A 305 0.77 -3.97 -16.82
N GLN A 306 0.11 -4.77 -15.98
CA GLN A 306 -0.85 -5.78 -16.45
C GLN A 306 -2.15 -5.15 -16.92
N VAL A 307 -2.69 -4.17 -16.20
CA VAL A 307 -3.84 -3.38 -16.67
C VAL A 307 -3.54 -2.73 -18.01
N LEU A 308 -2.35 -2.13 -18.13
CA LEU A 308 -1.89 -1.50 -19.37
C LEU A 308 -1.89 -2.49 -20.54
N TRP A 309 -1.34 -3.69 -20.32
CA TRP A 309 -1.34 -4.74 -21.34
C TRP A 309 -2.76 -5.11 -21.76
N ARG A 310 -3.69 -5.34 -20.82
CA ARG A 310 -5.06 -5.77 -21.15
C ARG A 310 -5.85 -4.72 -21.93
N LEU A 311 -5.69 -3.45 -21.58
CA LEU A 311 -6.29 -2.34 -22.35
C LEU A 311 -5.80 -2.33 -23.79
N MET A 312 -4.51 -2.59 -24.01
CA MET A 312 -3.91 -2.68 -25.34
C MET A 312 -4.28 -3.97 -26.09
N ASN A 313 -4.79 -4.98 -25.38
CA ASN A 313 -5.08 -6.32 -25.91
C ASN A 313 -6.56 -6.70 -25.77
N GLY A 314 -7.47 -5.79 -26.16
CA GLY A 314 -8.87 -6.14 -26.44
C GLY A 314 -9.89 -5.79 -25.37
N GLU A 315 -9.47 -5.40 -24.16
CA GLU A 315 -10.41 -4.89 -23.14
C GLU A 315 -10.84 -3.43 -23.37
N MET A 316 -10.21 -2.75 -24.31
CA MET A 316 -10.60 -1.44 -24.83
C MET A 316 -10.77 -1.53 -26.36
N PRO A 317 -11.84 -2.19 -26.85
CA PRO A 317 -12.11 -2.32 -28.28
C PRO A 317 -12.51 -0.98 -28.89
N ASP A 318 -12.19 -0.78 -30.17
CA ASP A 318 -12.55 0.46 -30.88
C ASP A 318 -14.08 0.63 -30.89
N GLY A 319 -14.56 1.82 -30.47
CA GLY A 319 -15.99 2.15 -30.42
C GLY A 319 -16.65 1.93 -29.06
N LEU A 320 -15.98 1.28 -28.11
CA LEU A 320 -16.46 1.26 -26.73
C LEU A 320 -16.18 2.63 -26.10
N ASP A 321 -17.16 3.52 -26.15
CA ASP A 321 -16.98 4.94 -25.81
C ASP A 321 -17.75 5.30 -24.51
N PRO A 322 -17.22 4.97 -23.33
CA PRO A 322 -17.85 5.34 -22.07
C PRO A 322 -17.61 6.81 -21.75
N LYS A 323 -18.57 7.50 -21.14
CA LYS A 323 -18.31 8.87 -20.66
C LYS A 323 -17.20 8.95 -19.61
N VAL A 324 -17.01 7.88 -18.83
CA VAL A 324 -16.06 7.83 -17.73
C VAL A 324 -15.27 6.51 -17.69
N TRP A 325 -13.96 6.60 -17.62
CA TRP A 325 -13.09 5.49 -17.20
C TRP A 325 -12.74 5.64 -15.73
N TRP A 326 -13.08 4.66 -14.89
CA TRP A 326 -12.82 4.66 -13.46
C TRP A 326 -11.72 3.66 -13.12
N ILE A 327 -10.52 4.16 -12.82
CA ILE A 327 -9.32 3.35 -12.60
C ILE A 327 -9.11 3.13 -11.10
N GLY A 328 -8.91 1.87 -10.69
CA GLY A 328 -8.44 1.50 -9.35
C GLY A 328 -7.33 0.46 -9.45
N ILE A 329 -6.08 0.89 -9.31
CA ILE A 329 -4.88 0.05 -9.43
C ILE A 329 -3.74 0.64 -8.58
N GLY A 330 -2.66 -0.13 -8.35
CA GLY A 330 -1.44 0.32 -7.67
C GLY A 330 -1.17 -0.37 -6.33
N ILE A 331 -2.21 -0.92 -5.67
CA ILE A 331 -2.01 -1.55 -4.36
C ILE A 331 -1.20 -2.84 -4.44
N ASN A 332 -1.31 -3.60 -5.54
CA ASN A 332 -0.53 -4.81 -5.75
C ASN A 332 0.92 -4.51 -6.13
N ASP A 333 1.16 -3.39 -6.85
CA ASP A 333 2.50 -2.88 -7.13
C ASP A 333 3.23 -2.59 -5.79
N LEU A 334 2.52 -1.99 -4.82
CA LEU A 334 3.05 -1.75 -3.47
C LEU A 334 3.19 -3.04 -2.63
N THR A 335 2.11 -3.82 -2.50
CA THR A 335 2.00 -4.87 -1.49
C THR A 335 2.61 -6.20 -1.94
N ILE A 336 2.48 -6.55 -3.22
CA ILE A 336 2.94 -7.83 -3.79
C ILE A 336 4.33 -7.67 -4.39
N LYS A 337 4.52 -6.62 -5.20
CA LYS A 337 5.80 -6.41 -5.90
C LYS A 337 6.81 -5.62 -5.08
N GLY A 338 6.37 -4.84 -4.08
CA GLY A 338 7.24 -4.08 -3.20
C GLY A 338 7.81 -2.81 -3.85
N CYS A 339 7.08 -2.22 -4.79
CA CYS A 339 7.56 -1.10 -5.59
C CYS A 339 7.55 0.22 -4.83
N SER A 340 8.49 1.08 -5.19
CA SER A 340 8.57 2.45 -4.67
C SER A 340 7.40 3.30 -5.15
N GLU A 341 7.15 4.39 -4.43
CA GLU A 341 6.06 5.31 -4.70
C GLU A 341 6.11 5.86 -6.12
N GLU A 342 7.31 6.17 -6.63
CA GLU A 342 7.48 6.69 -7.98
C GLU A 342 7.14 5.65 -9.05
N ILE A 343 7.54 4.39 -8.86
CA ILE A 343 7.24 3.29 -9.81
C ILE A 343 5.73 3.09 -9.90
N VAL A 344 5.05 3.03 -8.74
CA VAL A 344 3.59 2.87 -8.69
C VAL A 344 2.87 4.05 -9.32
N LEU A 345 3.30 5.28 -8.99
CA LEU A 345 2.75 6.50 -9.59
C LEU A 345 2.88 6.48 -11.12
N LEU A 346 4.07 6.20 -11.65
CA LEU A 346 4.32 6.16 -13.09
C LEU A 346 3.48 5.09 -13.80
N GLY A 347 3.30 3.93 -13.17
CA GLY A 347 2.45 2.86 -13.70
C GLY A 347 1.00 3.31 -13.86
N ILE A 348 0.43 3.94 -12.82
CA ILE A 348 -0.93 4.49 -12.85
C ILE A 348 -1.04 5.58 -13.93
N LEU A 349 -0.08 6.51 -13.99
CA LEU A 349 -0.09 7.58 -14.99
C LEU A 349 0.02 7.05 -16.42
N ARG A 350 0.79 5.98 -16.66
CA ARG A 350 0.88 5.34 -17.97
C ARG A 350 -0.45 4.70 -18.38
N VAL A 351 -1.18 4.08 -17.45
CA VAL A 351 -2.53 3.56 -17.72
C VAL A 351 -3.51 4.68 -18.07
N VAL A 352 -3.48 5.79 -17.33
CA VAL A 352 -4.29 6.98 -17.61
C VAL A 352 -3.99 7.52 -19.01
N GLU A 353 -2.71 7.64 -19.36
CA GLU A 353 -2.27 8.16 -20.65
C GLU A 353 -2.67 7.26 -21.81
N GLU A 354 -2.60 5.93 -21.67
CA GLU A 354 -3.11 4.99 -22.68
C GLU A 354 -4.59 5.22 -22.97
N ILE A 355 -5.40 5.39 -21.91
CA ILE A 355 -6.83 5.64 -22.05
C ILE A 355 -7.06 6.99 -22.74
N GLN A 356 -6.42 8.07 -22.29
CA GLN A 356 -6.59 9.40 -22.90
C GLN A 356 -6.13 9.44 -24.37
N ASN A 357 -5.12 8.66 -24.76
CA ASN A 357 -4.68 8.58 -26.14
C ASN A 357 -5.73 7.93 -27.05
N ARG A 358 -6.43 6.90 -26.57
CA ARG A 358 -7.46 6.22 -27.36
C ARG A 358 -8.83 6.91 -27.25
N HIS A 359 -9.10 7.52 -26.10
CA HIS A 359 -10.33 8.20 -25.73
C HIS A 359 -10.06 9.64 -25.26
N PRO A 360 -9.72 10.56 -26.18
CA PRO A 360 -9.35 11.93 -25.81
C PRO A 360 -10.50 12.76 -25.24
N ASP A 361 -11.75 12.36 -25.51
CA ASP A 361 -12.95 13.07 -25.08
C ASP A 361 -13.53 12.52 -23.76
N ASP A 362 -13.14 11.31 -23.34
CA ASP A 362 -13.64 10.67 -22.13
C ASP A 362 -13.01 11.28 -20.86
N VAL A 363 -13.75 11.24 -19.76
CA VAL A 363 -13.21 11.62 -18.45
C VAL A 363 -12.56 10.41 -17.78
N VAL A 364 -11.31 10.53 -17.38
CA VAL A 364 -10.62 9.52 -16.56
C VAL A 364 -10.72 9.89 -15.10
N VAL A 365 -11.32 9.04 -14.29
CA VAL A 365 -11.35 9.14 -12.82
C VAL A 365 -10.32 8.18 -12.23
N ILE A 366 -9.31 8.74 -11.57
CA ILE A 366 -8.36 7.98 -10.77
C ILE A 366 -8.95 7.84 -9.37
N ASN A 367 -9.28 6.61 -8.98
CA ASN A 367 -9.59 6.31 -7.60
C ASN A 367 -8.29 6.32 -6.79
N SER A 368 -8.31 6.92 -5.60
CA SER A 368 -7.19 6.81 -4.67
C SER A 368 -6.85 5.35 -4.40
N ILE A 369 -5.57 5.03 -4.21
CA ILE A 369 -5.19 3.75 -3.62
C ILE A 369 -5.87 3.68 -2.25
N LEU A 370 -6.62 2.61 -2.01
CA LEU A 370 -7.41 2.48 -0.78
C LEU A 370 -6.48 2.36 0.43
N PRO A 371 -6.88 2.89 1.60
CA PRO A 371 -6.23 2.55 2.85
C PRO A 371 -6.35 1.05 3.12
N ILE A 372 -5.24 0.44 3.56
CA ILE A 372 -5.21 -0.97 3.99
C ILE A 372 -5.00 -1.05 5.50
N GLN A 373 -5.36 -2.19 6.09
CA GLN A 373 -5.23 -2.40 7.52
C GLN A 373 -3.74 -2.48 7.90
N ARG A 374 -3.31 -1.54 8.76
CA ARG A 374 -1.96 -1.48 9.31
C ARG A 374 -1.82 -2.25 10.64
N ASN A 375 -2.85 -2.22 11.48
CA ASN A 375 -2.88 -2.94 12.75
C ASN A 375 -4.29 -3.40 13.12
N GLU A 376 -4.41 -4.17 14.20
CA GLU A 376 -5.68 -4.74 14.65
C GLU A 376 -6.72 -3.67 15.00
N GLU A 377 -6.30 -2.51 15.50
CA GLU A 377 -7.20 -1.39 15.82
C GLU A 377 -7.60 -0.53 14.61
N GLY A 378 -7.01 -0.77 13.44
CA GLY A 378 -7.22 0.01 12.22
C GLY A 378 -6.53 1.37 12.19
N LEU A 379 -5.60 1.67 13.11
CA LEU A 379 -4.86 2.94 13.12
C LEU A 379 -3.91 3.02 11.92
N LEU A 380 -4.14 3.99 11.04
CA LEU A 380 -3.36 4.21 9.82
C LEU A 380 -2.12 5.06 10.08
N GLU A 381 -2.25 6.13 10.87
CA GLU A 381 -1.17 7.09 11.07
C GLU A 381 -0.05 6.56 12.00
N HIS A 382 1.19 6.84 11.60
CA HIS A 382 2.38 6.63 12.43
C HIS A 382 3.24 7.90 12.56
N VAL A 383 4.16 7.93 13.54
CA VAL A 383 5.16 8.99 13.76
C VAL A 383 6.55 8.34 13.99
N GLY A 384 7.34 8.08 12.92
CA GLY A 384 8.60 7.29 12.95
C GLY A 384 9.56 7.59 11.78
N LYS A 385 10.80 7.03 11.75
CA LYS A 385 11.93 7.47 10.85
C LYS A 385 12.06 6.74 9.50
N HIS A 386 11.69 5.47 9.40
CA HIS A 386 11.89 4.61 8.22
C HIS A 386 10.84 3.49 8.18
N HIS A 387 10.53 2.95 7.00
CA HIS A 387 9.61 1.81 6.80
C HIS A 387 9.97 0.58 7.67
N GLU A 388 11.26 0.40 7.99
CA GLU A 388 11.77 -0.69 8.84
C GLU A 388 11.73 -0.39 10.36
N ASP A 389 11.70 0.89 10.77
CA ASP A 389 11.74 1.31 12.18
C ASP A 389 10.34 1.33 12.84
N ILE A 390 9.30 0.91 12.12
CA ILE A 390 7.90 1.14 12.45
C ILE A 390 7.15 -0.19 12.57
N ALA A 391 7.61 -1.00 13.51
CA ALA A 391 6.72 -1.75 14.37
C ALA A 391 7.21 -1.51 15.80
N LEU A 392 6.36 -1.75 16.78
CA LEU A 392 6.67 -1.68 18.21
C LEU A 392 6.55 -0.28 18.83
N LYS A 393 5.35 0.00 19.38
CA LYS A 393 5.33 0.65 20.70
C LYS A 393 6.23 -0.17 21.63
N LYS A 394 6.89 0.47 22.59
CA LYS A 394 7.77 -0.16 23.61
C LYS A 394 7.14 -1.36 24.36
N LYS A 395 5.83 -1.60 24.23
CA LYS A 395 5.07 -2.75 24.76
C LYS A 395 5.02 -3.97 23.85
N GLU A 396 5.35 -3.86 22.56
CA GLU A 396 5.40 -5.00 21.62
C GLU A 396 6.80 -5.59 21.51
N LYS A 397 7.83 -4.92 22.09
CA LYS A 397 9.20 -5.43 22.13
C LYS A 397 9.37 -6.69 22.99
N ASP A 398 8.38 -6.94 23.85
CA ASP A 398 8.35 -8.02 24.84
C ASP A 398 7.21 -9.01 24.59
N MET A 399 6.49 -8.91 23.45
CA MET A 399 5.47 -9.90 23.07
C MET A 399 6.17 -11.13 22.47
N ALA A 400 5.73 -12.32 22.90
CA ALA A 400 6.21 -13.56 22.32
C ALA A 400 5.65 -13.74 20.89
N ASP A 401 6.37 -14.46 20.02
CA ASP A 401 6.00 -14.60 18.59
C ASP A 401 4.59 -15.14 18.35
N ASN A 402 4.04 -15.88 19.32
CA ASN A 402 2.68 -16.42 19.31
C ASN A 402 1.58 -15.41 19.71
N GLU A 403 1.96 -14.22 20.17
CA GLU A 403 1.06 -13.11 20.51
C GLU A 403 1.05 -12.03 19.41
N MET A 404 1.88 -12.17 18.36
CA MET A 404 1.86 -11.32 17.17
C MET A 404 0.86 -11.85 16.13
N SER A 405 0.15 -10.94 15.43
CA SER A 405 -0.66 -11.31 14.27
C SER A 405 0.20 -12.00 13.21
N SER A 406 -0.17 -13.24 12.85
CA SER A 406 0.54 -14.08 11.87
C SER A 406 0.53 -13.55 10.44
N LYS A 407 -0.15 -12.41 10.17
CA LYS A 407 -0.45 -11.90 8.83
C LYS A 407 0.11 -10.49 8.56
N ARG A 408 1.12 -10.03 9.31
CA ARG A 408 1.72 -8.70 9.06
C ARG A 408 2.43 -8.66 7.69
N LEU A 409 2.08 -7.69 6.86
CA LEU A 409 3.07 -7.08 5.96
C LEU A 409 4.08 -6.34 6.86
N HIS A 410 5.36 -6.72 6.82
CA HIS A 410 6.42 -6.14 7.67
C HIS A 410 6.78 -4.67 7.33
N ILE A 411 5.92 -3.95 6.62
CA ILE A 411 6.18 -2.61 6.06
C ILE A 411 4.97 -1.72 6.31
N ASP A 412 5.19 -0.53 6.89
CA ASP A 412 4.17 0.51 7.00
C ASP A 412 3.96 1.17 5.64
N LEU A 413 2.84 0.84 4.98
CA LEU A 413 2.49 1.32 3.64
C LEU A 413 1.67 2.62 3.67
N TRP A 414 1.19 3.06 4.83
CA TRP A 414 0.33 4.24 4.90
C TRP A 414 1.00 5.52 4.38
N PRO A 415 2.26 5.84 4.76
CA PRO A 415 2.95 7.00 4.20
C PRO A 415 3.07 6.96 2.67
N SER A 416 3.35 5.78 2.10
CA SER A 416 3.47 5.56 0.65
C SER A 416 2.14 5.78 -0.06
N ILE A 417 1.07 5.19 0.46
CA ILE A 417 -0.29 5.36 -0.08
C ILE A 417 -0.68 6.85 -0.09
N VAL A 418 -0.44 7.57 1.01
CA VAL A 418 -0.71 9.00 1.10
C VAL A 418 0.11 9.79 0.09
N ALA A 419 1.42 9.56 0.00
CA ALA A 419 2.30 10.27 -0.93
C ALA A 419 1.90 10.07 -2.40
N ILE A 420 1.57 8.84 -2.79
CA ILE A 420 1.10 8.53 -4.15
C ILE A 420 -0.24 9.21 -4.42
N ASN A 421 -1.19 9.12 -3.48
CA ASN A 421 -2.51 9.74 -3.62
C ASN A 421 -2.42 11.26 -3.72
N GLU A 422 -1.51 11.91 -2.99
CA GLU A 422 -1.26 13.35 -3.09
C GLU A 422 -0.77 13.75 -4.49
N GLU A 423 0.18 13.01 -5.06
CA GLU A 423 0.70 13.29 -6.40
C GLU A 423 -0.33 12.95 -7.50
N LEU A 424 -1.12 11.88 -7.36
CA LEU A 424 -2.23 11.57 -8.27
C LEU A 424 -3.30 12.67 -8.26
N SER A 425 -3.65 13.17 -7.06
CA SER A 425 -4.58 14.29 -6.89
C SER A 425 -4.04 15.57 -7.54
N LYS A 426 -2.75 15.86 -7.33
CA LYS A 426 -2.06 17.01 -7.94
C LYS A 426 -2.00 16.90 -9.46
N PHE A 427 -1.69 15.72 -10.01
CA PHE A 427 -1.76 15.45 -11.44
C PHE A 427 -3.17 15.73 -11.98
N ALA A 428 -4.20 15.10 -11.40
CA ALA A 428 -5.58 15.30 -11.84
C ALA A 428 -6.03 16.78 -11.79
N SER A 429 -5.54 17.56 -10.82
CA SER A 429 -5.86 19.00 -10.72
C SER A 429 -5.33 19.84 -11.89
N LYS A 430 -4.30 19.36 -12.60
CA LYS A 430 -3.66 20.05 -13.73
C LYS A 430 -4.14 19.56 -15.09
N HIS A 431 -4.94 18.49 -15.13
CA HIS A 431 -5.37 17.82 -16.35
C HIS A 431 -6.89 17.85 -16.51
N HIS A 432 -7.39 18.55 -17.53
CA HIS A 432 -8.82 18.82 -17.68
C HIS A 432 -9.68 17.54 -17.74
N GLY A 433 -9.24 16.55 -18.52
CA GLY A 433 -9.92 15.25 -18.69
C GLY A 433 -9.69 14.25 -17.55
N VAL A 434 -8.91 14.60 -16.53
CA VAL A 434 -8.59 13.70 -15.41
C VAL A 434 -9.20 14.23 -14.13
N LYS A 435 -9.80 13.35 -13.33
CA LYS A 435 -10.37 13.67 -12.02
C LYS A 435 -9.81 12.70 -10.98
N PHE A 436 -9.61 13.18 -9.76
CA PHE A 436 -9.27 12.33 -8.62
C PHE A 436 -10.52 12.07 -7.77
N PHE A 437 -10.67 10.83 -7.31
CA PHE A 437 -11.66 10.44 -6.31
C PHE A 437 -10.96 9.95 -5.05
N ASP A 438 -11.08 10.74 -3.99
CA ASP A 438 -10.54 10.42 -2.67
C ASP A 438 -11.47 9.49 -1.89
N ALA A 439 -11.09 8.21 -1.82
CA ALA A 439 -11.83 7.18 -1.12
C ALA A 439 -11.67 7.24 0.42
N ASP A 440 -10.80 8.11 0.95
CA ASP A 440 -10.67 8.33 2.39
C ASP A 440 -12.00 8.73 3.01
N SER A 441 -12.78 9.54 2.28
CA SER A 441 -14.15 9.95 2.67
C SER A 441 -15.10 8.77 2.95
N VAL A 442 -14.81 7.60 2.38
CA VAL A 442 -15.59 6.37 2.56
C VAL A 442 -14.97 5.52 3.66
N PHE A 443 -13.68 5.22 3.56
CA PHE A 443 -13.01 4.16 4.32
C PHE A 443 -12.28 4.64 5.58
N ILE A 444 -12.08 5.95 5.75
CA ILE A 444 -11.36 6.50 6.91
C ILE A 444 -12.31 7.26 7.83
N GLU A 445 -12.03 7.20 9.12
CA GLU A 445 -12.57 8.09 10.13
C GLU A 445 -11.46 8.66 11.01
N GLU A 446 -11.63 9.92 11.43
CA GLU A 446 -10.82 10.50 12.50
C GLU A 446 -11.52 10.25 13.83
N ARG A 447 -10.82 9.58 14.75
CA ARG A 447 -11.35 9.28 16.09
C ARG A 447 -10.24 9.27 17.13
N THR A 448 -10.65 9.32 18.40
CA THR A 448 -9.79 8.99 19.54
C THR A 448 -10.18 7.62 20.06
N ASP A 449 -9.24 6.67 20.11
CA ASP A 449 -9.51 5.33 20.61
C ASP A 449 -9.67 5.28 22.14
N GLU A 450 -10.10 4.13 22.66
CA GLU A 450 -10.28 3.88 24.10
C GLU A 450 -8.98 4.06 24.91
N LYS A 451 -7.83 3.98 24.24
CA LYS A 451 -6.50 4.17 24.81
C LYS A 451 -6.06 5.65 24.75
N GLY A 452 -6.90 6.55 24.26
CA GLY A 452 -6.66 7.99 24.14
C GLY A 452 -5.81 8.40 22.95
N VAL A 453 -5.62 7.54 21.95
CA VAL A 453 -4.85 7.84 20.73
C VAL A 453 -5.78 8.47 19.70
N MET A 454 -5.48 9.71 19.32
CA MET A 454 -6.15 10.42 18.23
C MET A 454 -5.41 10.15 16.92
N GLY A 455 -6.15 9.90 15.84
CA GLY A 455 -5.60 9.78 14.49
C GLY A 455 -6.64 9.35 13.46
N LYS A 456 -6.16 9.07 12.24
CA LYS A 456 -6.94 8.43 11.17
C LYS A 456 -6.99 6.92 11.35
N TYR A 457 -8.19 6.38 11.31
CA TYR A 457 -8.47 4.96 11.43
C TYR A 457 -9.21 4.45 10.21
N LEU A 458 -8.84 3.26 9.76
CA LEU A 458 -9.59 2.47 8.80
C LEU A 458 -10.90 2.00 9.45
N LYS A 459 -12.01 2.19 8.74
CA LYS A 459 -13.32 1.65 9.11
C LYS A 459 -13.35 0.15 8.87
N MET A 460 -12.87 -0.61 9.86
CA MET A 460 -12.73 -2.06 9.80
C MET A 460 -14.07 -2.78 9.49
N ASP A 461 -15.22 -2.19 9.85
CA ASP A 461 -16.54 -2.72 9.53
C ASP A 461 -16.87 -2.70 8.03
N LEU A 462 -16.09 -1.98 7.22
CA LEU A 462 -16.23 -1.89 5.77
C LEU A 462 -15.24 -2.79 5.01
N MET A 463 -14.37 -3.49 5.73
CA MET A 463 -13.33 -4.35 5.14
C MET A 463 -13.67 -5.83 5.39
N ARG A 464 -13.36 -6.70 4.42
CA ARG A 464 -13.48 -8.16 4.54
C ARG A 464 -12.20 -8.74 5.15
N ASP A 465 -11.08 -8.20 4.71
CA ASP A 465 -9.72 -8.57 5.10
C ASP A 465 -8.84 -7.29 5.10
N PRO A 466 -7.54 -7.38 5.36
CA PRO A 466 -6.68 -6.20 5.43
C PRO A 466 -6.64 -5.31 4.18
N VAL A 467 -7.06 -5.79 3.01
CA VAL A 467 -6.96 -5.06 1.74
C VAL A 467 -8.32 -4.83 1.09
N HIS A 468 -9.21 -5.82 1.15
CA HIS A 468 -10.43 -5.83 0.37
C HIS A 468 -11.64 -5.29 1.14
N PRO A 469 -12.44 -4.40 0.51
CA PRO A 469 -13.74 -4.02 1.04
C PRO A 469 -14.71 -5.21 1.14
N ASN A 470 -15.59 -5.18 2.14
CA ASN A 470 -16.72 -6.11 2.21
C ASN A 470 -17.96 -5.54 1.50
N LEU A 471 -19.08 -6.26 1.55
CA LEU A 471 -20.35 -5.84 0.97
C LEU A 471 -20.80 -4.44 1.42
N GLN A 472 -20.65 -4.11 2.71
CA GLN A 472 -21.03 -2.78 3.22
C GLN A 472 -20.06 -1.70 2.73
N GLY A 473 -18.76 -2.02 2.64
CA GLY A 473 -17.76 -1.18 2.00
C GLY A 473 -18.15 -0.82 0.56
N HIS A 474 -18.45 -1.82 -0.28
CA HIS A 474 -18.90 -1.58 -1.66
C HIS A 474 -20.20 -0.78 -1.74
N LYS A 475 -21.17 -1.00 -0.84
CA LYS A 475 -22.41 -0.21 -0.79
C LYS A 475 -22.11 1.28 -0.54
N ARG A 476 -21.30 1.59 0.48
CA ARG A 476 -20.94 2.98 0.80
C ARG A 476 -20.12 3.62 -0.31
N TRP A 477 -19.18 2.87 -0.86
CA TRP A 477 -18.32 3.36 -1.94
C TRP A 477 -19.10 3.61 -3.22
N ASN A 478 -19.98 2.68 -3.65
CA ASN A 478 -20.85 2.88 -4.80
C ASN A 478 -21.70 4.15 -4.64
N ASN A 479 -22.26 4.40 -3.46
CA ASN A 479 -23.03 5.62 -3.20
C ASN A 479 -22.18 6.90 -3.35
N ALA A 480 -20.90 6.86 -2.97
CA ALA A 480 -19.99 7.99 -3.16
C ALA A 480 -19.60 8.15 -4.64
N ILE A 481 -19.33 7.05 -5.34
CA ILE A 481 -19.06 7.01 -6.78
C ILE A 481 -20.23 7.62 -7.56
N LYS A 482 -21.48 7.21 -7.27
CA LYS A 482 -22.69 7.79 -7.90
C LYS A 482 -22.73 9.31 -7.78
N LYS A 483 -22.45 9.85 -6.59
CA LYS A 483 -22.42 11.30 -6.38
C LYS A 483 -21.34 11.98 -7.22
N LYS A 484 -20.16 11.35 -7.32
CA LYS A 484 -19.07 11.85 -8.16
C LYS A 484 -19.45 11.82 -9.64
N LEU A 485 -19.98 10.72 -10.14
CA LEU A 485 -20.47 10.58 -11.52
C LEU A 485 -21.56 11.59 -11.82
N ALA A 486 -22.53 11.80 -10.92
CA ALA A 486 -23.54 12.84 -11.09
C ALA A 486 -22.91 14.23 -11.28
N SER A 487 -21.83 14.56 -10.55
CA SER A 487 -21.14 15.84 -10.74
C SER A 487 -20.32 15.92 -12.04
N ILE A 488 -19.83 14.80 -12.55
CA ILE A 488 -19.04 14.77 -13.79
C ILE A 488 -19.98 14.86 -15.00
N LEU A 489 -21.05 14.07 -15.00
CA LEU A 489 -21.98 13.89 -16.12
C LEU A 489 -23.07 14.98 -16.20
N SER A 490 -23.15 15.88 -15.23
CA SER A 490 -24.06 17.03 -15.26
C SER A 490 -23.43 18.33 -15.77
N ASN A 491 -22.10 18.32 -15.97
CA ASN A 491 -21.37 19.38 -16.68
C ASN A 491 -21.19 18.98 -18.14
#